data_AF-A0A0W0SGT6-F1
#
_entry.id   AF-A0A0W0SGT6-F1
#
_cell.length_a   1.000
_cell.length_b   1.000
_cell.length_c   1.000
_cell.angle_alpha   90.00
_cell.angle_beta   90.00
_cell.angle_gamma   90.00
#
_symmetry.space_group_name_H-M   'P 1'
#
loop_
_entity.id
_entity.type
_entity.pdbx_description
1 polymer ?
#
loop_
_entity_poly.entity_id
_entity_poly.type
_entity_poly.pdbx_seq_one_letter_code
_entity_poly.pdbx_strand_id
1 'polypeptide(L)'
;MKSQLYKNTPKIEKLFSTEKSVEENPIQDDTIRIALSNTYLYLEKGQFEGSLELAQEAIQDFLDKNAATYTAYGQGFGLLQINDGRRDITPYGIDIPMMLEFCGIDQSTLSTQMGMK
;
A
#
# COMPACT_ATOMS: atom_id res chain seq x y z
N MET A 1 66.21 -22.10 -9.68
CA MET A 1 66.14 -23.33 -8.87
C MET A 1 64.68 -23.74 -8.72
N LYS A 2 64.39 -25.02 -9.03
CA LYS A 2 63.21 -25.86 -8.73
C LYS A 2 61.81 -25.49 -9.27
N SER A 3 61.44 -26.27 -10.29
CA SER A 3 60.10 -26.73 -10.68
C SER A 3 59.33 -27.40 -9.54
N GLN A 4 58.00 -27.25 -9.53
CA GLN A 4 57.02 -28.28 -9.17
C GLN A 4 55.76 -28.09 -10.03
N LEU A 5 55.50 -29.06 -10.92
CA LEU A 5 54.18 -29.43 -11.48
C LEU A 5 53.22 -29.80 -10.31
N TYR A 6 51.89 -29.85 -10.43
CA TYR A 6 51.02 -30.90 -11.01
C TYR A 6 49.63 -30.26 -11.24
N LYS A 7 49.03 -30.23 -12.44
CA LYS A 7 48.27 -31.28 -13.16
C LYS A 7 47.11 -31.93 -12.37
N ASN A 8 45.93 -31.92 -13.02
CA ASN A 8 44.77 -32.82 -12.91
C ASN A 8 43.50 -32.31 -12.20
N THR A 9 42.55 -31.83 -13.00
CA THR A 9 41.11 -32.10 -12.84
C THR A 9 40.84 -33.59 -13.15
N PRO A 10 39.88 -34.28 -12.49
CA PRO A 10 38.52 -34.35 -13.04
C PRO A 10 37.34 -34.44 -12.03
N LYS A 11 36.18 -34.05 -12.57
CA LYS A 11 34.73 -34.25 -12.28
C LYS A 11 34.26 -35.15 -11.11
N ILE A 12 33.13 -34.73 -10.48
CA ILE A 12 31.84 -35.45 -10.24
C ILE A 12 30.92 -34.45 -9.49
N GLU A 13 29.90 -33.87 -10.13
CA GLU A 13 28.48 -34.28 -10.10
C GLU A 13 27.86 -34.50 -8.70
N LYS A 14 27.04 -33.53 -8.27
CA LYS A 14 25.87 -33.68 -7.37
C LYS A 14 24.93 -32.51 -7.67
N LEU A 15 23.86 -32.72 -8.46
CA LEU A 15 22.51 -33.07 -7.98
C LEU A 15 21.98 -32.09 -6.92
N PHE A 16 21.39 -30.99 -7.39
CA PHE A 16 20.20 -30.36 -6.81
C PHE A 16 19.36 -29.94 -8.03
N SER A 17 18.52 -30.83 -8.57
CA SER A 17 17.13 -31.03 -8.14
C SER A 17 16.44 -29.70 -7.88
N THR A 18 15.72 -29.24 -8.91
CA THR A 18 14.48 -28.46 -8.84
C THR A 18 14.11 -27.92 -7.47
N GLU A 19 14.43 -26.66 -7.24
CA GLU A 19 13.62 -25.81 -6.39
C GLU A 19 12.86 -24.87 -7.31
N LYS A 20 11.66 -25.36 -7.64
CA LYS A 20 10.45 -24.63 -7.98
C LYS A 20 10.61 -23.15 -7.67
N SER A 21 10.51 -22.31 -8.71
CA SER A 21 10.33 -20.87 -8.60
C SER A 21 9.38 -20.60 -7.44
N VAL A 22 9.88 -20.01 -6.37
CA VAL A 22 9.01 -19.36 -5.40
C VAL A 22 8.39 -18.24 -6.22
N GLU A 23 7.14 -18.45 -6.66
CA GLU A 23 6.31 -17.33 -7.06
C GLU A 23 6.37 -16.35 -5.89
N GLU A 24 7.12 -15.27 -6.08
CA GLU A 24 6.99 -14.09 -5.27
C GLU A 24 5.53 -13.67 -5.44
N ASN A 25 4.66 -14.19 -4.56
CA ASN A 25 3.35 -13.60 -4.37
C ASN A 25 3.64 -12.11 -4.16
N PRO A 26 3.18 -11.22 -5.05
CA PRO A 26 3.45 -9.81 -4.90
C PRO A 26 2.99 -9.45 -3.49
N ILE A 27 3.86 -8.83 -2.70
CA ILE A 27 3.47 -8.21 -1.45
C ILE A 27 2.39 -7.21 -1.86
N GLN A 28 1.12 -7.57 -1.64
CA GLN A 28 0.02 -6.64 -1.86
C GLN A 28 0.26 -5.55 -0.83
N ASP A 29 0.58 -4.36 -1.34
CA ASP A 29 0.76 -3.18 -0.53
C ASP A 29 -0.58 -2.92 0.16
N ASP A 30 -0.69 -3.19 1.46
CA ASP A 30 -1.91 -2.96 2.27
C ASP A 30 -2.10 -1.46 2.55
N THR A 31 -1.49 -0.60 1.74
CA THR A 31 -1.58 0.85 1.81
C THR A 31 -1.91 1.43 0.44
N ILE A 32 -2.71 2.49 0.44
CA ILE A 32 -2.97 3.30 -0.77
C ILE A 32 -2.44 4.70 -0.55
N ARG A 33 -2.00 5.34 -1.63
CA ARG A 33 -1.49 6.71 -1.58
C ARG A 33 -2.50 7.66 -2.22
N ILE A 34 -2.93 8.66 -1.46
CA ILE A 34 -3.83 9.72 -1.93
C ILE A 34 -3.10 11.05 -2.01
N ALA A 35 -3.37 11.81 -3.06
CA ALA A 35 -2.84 13.15 -3.26
C ALA A 35 -3.78 14.19 -2.63
N LEU A 36 -3.19 15.12 -1.90
CA LEU A 36 -3.84 16.32 -1.39
C LEU A 36 -3.21 17.55 -2.07
N SER A 37 -3.84 18.72 -1.91
CA SER A 37 -3.35 19.94 -2.55
C SER A 37 -1.94 20.34 -2.08
N ASN A 38 -1.52 19.92 -0.88
CA ASN A 38 -0.26 20.32 -0.28
C ASN A 38 0.69 19.16 0.09
N THR A 39 0.26 17.90 -0.01
CA THR A 39 1.05 16.72 0.38
C THR A 39 0.41 15.44 -0.16
N TYR A 40 0.97 14.29 0.21
CA TYR A 40 0.32 12.98 0.07
C TYR A 40 0.01 12.40 1.43
N LEU A 41 -1.03 11.56 1.50
CA LEU A 41 -1.30 10.69 2.63
C LEU A 41 -1.21 9.24 2.19
N TYR A 42 -0.75 8.40 3.12
CA TYR A 42 -0.78 6.95 3.00
C TYR A 42 -1.91 6.46 3.90
N LEU A 43 -2.84 5.72 3.30
CA LEU A 43 -3.98 5.16 4.00
C LEU A 43 -3.76 3.67 4.16
N GLU A 44 -3.82 3.20 5.40
CA GLU A 44 -3.73 1.78 5.69
C GLU A 44 -5.05 1.09 5.39
N LYS A 45 -5.01 -0.15 4.89
CA LYS A 45 -6.22 -0.94 4.61
C LYS A 45 -7.10 -1.11 5.84
N GLY A 46 -6.52 -1.26 7.02
CA GLY A 46 -7.27 -1.49 8.27
C GLY A 46 -8.17 -2.72 8.16
N GLN A 47 -9.48 -2.52 8.38
CA GLN A 47 -10.52 -3.56 8.26
C GLN A 47 -11.25 -3.53 6.90
N PHE A 48 -10.75 -2.80 5.91
CA PHE A 48 -11.41 -2.69 4.61
C PHE A 48 -11.27 -3.99 3.81
N GLU A 49 -12.41 -4.59 3.44
CA GLU A 49 -12.50 -5.85 2.69
C GLU A 49 -12.73 -5.65 1.18
N GLY A 50 -12.81 -4.40 0.70
CA GLY A 50 -13.03 -4.08 -0.72
C GLY A 50 -11.74 -3.99 -1.56
N SER A 51 -11.88 -3.60 -2.83
CA SER A 51 -10.73 -3.35 -3.70
C SER A 51 -9.99 -2.08 -3.28
N LEU A 52 -8.69 -2.19 -2.98
CA LEU A 52 -7.82 -1.06 -2.65
C LEU A 52 -7.74 -0.04 -3.79
N GLU A 53 -7.70 -0.53 -5.03
CA GLU A 53 -7.68 0.32 -6.23
C GLU A 53 -8.96 1.16 -6.32
N LEU A 54 -10.14 0.54 -6.14
CA LEU A 54 -11.40 1.26 -6.17
C LEU A 54 -11.53 2.25 -5.01
N ALA A 55 -11.04 1.89 -3.82
CA ALA A 55 -11.01 2.81 -2.70
C ALA A 55 -10.11 4.01 -3.00
N GLN A 56 -8.93 3.78 -3.56
CA GLN A 56 -8.02 4.85 -3.97
C GLN A 56 -8.66 5.75 -5.01
N GLU A 57 -9.22 5.18 -6.08
CA GLU A 57 -9.91 5.95 -7.11
C GLU A 57 -11.06 6.76 -6.51
N ALA A 58 -11.96 6.15 -5.75
CA ALA A 58 -13.12 6.83 -5.19
C ALA A 58 -12.73 7.97 -4.22
N ILE A 59 -11.74 7.74 -3.37
CA ILE A 59 -11.23 8.76 -2.45
C ILE A 59 -10.54 9.88 -3.24
N GLN A 60 -9.68 9.55 -4.21
CA GLN A 60 -9.00 10.56 -5.01
C GLN A 60 -10.00 11.40 -5.81
N ASP A 61 -10.99 10.77 -6.43
CA ASP A 61 -12.06 11.43 -7.19
C ASP A 61 -12.86 12.41 -6.33
N PHE A 62 -13.06 12.08 -5.05
CA PHE A 62 -13.70 12.98 -4.10
C PHE A 62 -12.77 14.15 -3.74
N LEU A 63 -11.50 13.88 -3.43
CA LEU A 63 -10.53 14.90 -3.05
C LEU A 63 -10.16 15.83 -4.21
N ASP A 64 -10.26 15.39 -5.46
CA ASP A 64 -9.99 16.26 -6.62
C ASP A 64 -11.13 17.29 -6.83
N LYS A 65 -12.34 16.96 -6.38
CA LYS A 65 -13.53 17.82 -6.46
C LYS A 65 -13.69 18.72 -5.23
N ASN A 66 -12.94 18.46 -4.16
CA ASN A 66 -13.08 19.12 -2.87
C ASN A 66 -11.73 19.63 -2.37
N ALA A 67 -11.65 20.84 -1.83
CA ALA A 67 -10.37 21.37 -1.37
C ALA A 67 -9.89 20.59 -0.13
N ALA A 68 -8.82 19.81 -0.27
CA ALA A 68 -8.31 18.94 0.78
C ALA A 68 -6.84 19.24 1.11
N THR A 69 -6.56 19.43 2.40
CA THR A 69 -5.21 19.71 2.91
C THR A 69 -4.93 18.96 4.19
N TYR A 70 -3.65 18.67 4.42
CA TYR A 70 -3.18 18.06 5.66
C TYR A 70 -2.09 18.90 6.30
N THR A 71 -2.24 19.19 7.59
CA THR A 71 -1.24 19.91 8.39
C THR A 71 -0.69 19.00 9.48
N ALA A 72 0.59 18.65 9.41
CA ALA A 72 1.24 17.86 10.45
C ALA A 72 1.61 18.75 11.66
N TYR A 73 1.34 18.26 12.87
CA TYR A 73 1.74 18.89 14.14
C TYR A 73 2.97 18.23 14.77
N GLY A 74 3.39 17.09 14.22
CA GLY A 74 4.53 16.30 14.70
C GLY A 74 4.08 15.08 15.50
N GLN A 75 4.99 14.12 15.68
CA GLN A 75 4.75 12.86 16.43
C GLN A 75 3.53 12.06 15.92
N GLY A 76 3.25 12.13 14.62
CA GLY A 76 2.10 11.45 14.00
C GLY A 76 0.76 12.19 14.17
N PHE A 77 0.71 13.30 14.90
CA PHE A 77 -0.47 14.15 14.96
C PHE A 77 -0.57 15.08 13.75
N GLY A 78 -1.79 15.39 13.35
CA GLY A 78 -2.07 16.39 12.34
C GLY A 78 -3.54 16.74 12.25
N LEU A 79 -3.88 17.58 11.29
CA LEU A 79 -5.24 17.99 10.97
C LEU A 79 -5.48 17.75 9.49
N LEU A 80 -6.48 16.92 9.18
CA LEU A 80 -7.04 16.78 7.86
C LEU A 80 -8.21 17.76 7.71
N GLN A 81 -8.17 18.59 6.69
CA GLN A 81 -9.26 19.49 6.35
C GLN A 81 -9.74 19.19 4.93
N ILE A 82 -11.04 18.95 4.76
CA ILE A 82 -11.68 18.80 3.45
C ILE A 82 -12.89 19.74 3.43
N ASN A 83 -12.89 20.69 2.50
CA ASN A 83 -13.84 21.81 2.49
C ASN A 83 -13.84 22.52 3.86
N ASP A 84 -15.03 22.66 4.47
CA ASP A 84 -15.23 23.23 5.81
C ASP A 84 -15.09 22.18 6.94
N GLY A 85 -14.96 20.90 6.57
CA GLY A 85 -14.82 19.79 7.51
C GLY A 85 -13.39 19.65 8.03
N ARG A 86 -13.25 19.35 9.32
CA ARG A 86 -11.96 19.19 10.01
C ARG A 86 -11.95 17.92 10.84
N ARG A 87 -10.85 17.17 10.77
CA ARG A 87 -10.64 15.95 11.56
C ARG A 87 -9.21 15.90 12.09
N ASP A 88 -9.08 15.81 13.41
CA ASP A 88 -7.80 15.59 14.06
C ASP A 88 -7.32 14.17 13.79
N ILE A 89 -6.05 14.07 13.39
CA ILE A 89 -5.38 12.81 13.08
C ILE A 89 -4.50 12.42 14.25
N THR A 90 -4.63 11.17 14.65
CA THR A 90 -3.86 10.58 15.74
C THR A 90 -2.58 9.94 15.21
N PRO A 91 -1.60 9.61 16.08
CA PRO A 91 -0.37 8.95 15.67
C PRO A 91 -0.56 7.57 15.02
N TYR A 92 -1.74 6.97 15.14
CA TYR A 92 -2.10 5.71 14.47
C TYR A 92 -2.40 5.90 12.98
N GLY A 93 -2.34 7.12 12.45
CA GLY A 93 -2.54 7.40 11.04
C GLY A 93 -4.02 7.45 10.65
N ILE A 94 -4.27 7.22 9.36
CA ILE A 94 -5.60 7.23 8.75
C ILE A 94 -5.74 5.91 7.98
N ASP A 95 -6.83 5.19 8.21
CA ASP A 95 -7.15 3.99 7.46
C ASP A 95 -8.20 4.27 6.36
N ILE A 96 -8.33 3.34 5.42
CA ILE A 96 -9.29 3.42 4.31
C ILE A 96 -10.72 3.57 4.83
N PRO A 97 -11.22 2.76 5.80
CA PRO A 97 -12.57 2.92 6.32
C PRO A 97 -12.88 4.32 6.86
N MET A 98 -11.95 4.88 7.62
CA MET A 98 -12.03 6.23 8.19
C MET A 98 -12.09 7.29 7.10
N MET A 99 -11.26 7.16 6.07
CA MET A 99 -11.25 8.13 4.97
C MET A 99 -12.53 8.06 4.14
N LEU A 100 -13.04 6.85 3.87
CA LEU A 100 -14.31 6.65 3.17
C LEU A 100 -15.48 7.26 3.95
N GLU A 101 -15.54 7.06 5.27
CA GLU A 101 -16.52 7.69 6.15
C GLU A 101 -16.43 9.22 6.05
N PHE A 102 -15.22 9.77 6.11
CA PHE A 102 -15.00 11.22 6.06
C PHE A 102 -15.38 11.84 4.71
N CYS A 103 -15.21 11.09 3.62
CA CYS A 103 -15.65 11.48 2.28
C CYS A 103 -17.15 11.19 2.02
N GLY A 104 -17.86 10.52 2.95
CA GLY A 104 -19.25 10.10 2.75
C GLY A 104 -19.42 9.04 1.66
N ILE A 105 -18.39 8.23 1.40
CA ILE A 105 -18.39 7.17 0.39
C ILE A 105 -18.83 5.85 1.05
N ASP A 106 -19.91 5.25 0.55
CA ASP A 106 -20.42 3.98 1.07
C ASP A 106 -19.49 2.82 0.70
N GLN A 107 -18.87 2.21 1.72
CA GLN A 107 -17.94 1.10 1.57
C GLN A 107 -18.56 -0.10 0.85
N SER A 108 -19.86 -0.36 1.03
CA SER A 108 -20.54 -1.50 0.42
C SER A 108 -20.53 -1.43 -1.12
N THR A 109 -20.49 -0.23 -1.69
CA THR A 109 -20.40 -0.01 -3.14
C THR A 109 -19.05 -0.43 -3.71
N LEU A 110 -17.99 -0.33 -2.90
CA LEU A 110 -16.62 -0.69 -3.26
C LEU A 110 -16.34 -2.19 -3.05
N SER A 111 -17.05 -2.83 -2.13
CA SER A 111 -16.99 -4.29 -1.90
C SER A 111 -17.72 -5.11 -2.96
N THR A 112 -18.62 -4.50 -3.74
CA THR A 112 -19.53 -5.23 -4.65
C THR A 112 -18.91 -5.56 -6.02
N GLN A 113 -17.71 -5.06 -6.35
CA GLN A 113 -17.06 -5.31 -7.65
C GLN A 113 -16.30 -6.66 -7.75
N MET A 114 -16.52 -7.61 -6.85
CA MET A 114 -15.93 -8.96 -6.92
C MET A 114 -16.89 -10.06 -7.42
N GLY A 115 -18.12 -9.73 -7.83
CA GLY A 115 -18.92 -10.59 -8.71
C GLY A 115 -19.06 -12.06 -8.30
N MET A 116 -19.39 -12.35 -7.03
CA MET A 116 -19.91 -13.66 -6.65
C MET A 116 -21.42 -13.55 -6.38
N LYS A 117 -22.22 -13.77 -7.42
CA LYS A 117 -23.57 -14.32 -7.31
C LYS A 117 -23.68 -15.52 -8.24
#